data_AF-A0A9Q0W8X5-F1
#
_entry.id   AF-A0A9Q0W8X5-F1
#
_cell.length_a   1.000
_cell.length_b   1.000
_cell.length_c   1.000
_cell.angle_alpha   90.00
_cell.angle_beta   90.00
_cell.angle_gamma   90.00
#
_symmetry.space_group_name_H-M   'P 1'
#
loop_
_entity.id
_entity.type
_entity.pdbx_description
1 polymer ?
#
loop_
_entity_poly.entity_id
_entity_poly.type
_entity_poly.pdbx_seq_one_letter_code
_entity_poly.pdbx_strand_id
1 'polypeptide(L)'
;MGVLVFGAVIVMAMVTTVASHDYGDALTKSILFFEGQRSGKLPSTQRMTWRKDSGLRDGFQIGVDLVGGYYDAGDNVKFNFPMAFSTTMLAWSVLDFGNFMGPDLPHALEAIQWATDYFLKATSIPGFVFVQVGDPYGDHNCWERPEDMDTPRIPYAASKQFPGSEVSAEIAAALAASSMVFRSRNPAYSARLLKRATMVFDFADANRGSYNDTLGPWVCPFYCDFSGYEDELIWGAAWLYRATKAPKYWSYVEQNISDLEKNVAKHTDRVGYGGGGFAEFGWDTKNAGINILVSKLLLSNSTSDAGPFIPNADKFVCSVLP
;
A
#
# COMPACT_ATOMS: atom_id res chain seq x y z
N MET A 1 -68.94 49.05 -11.21
CA MET A 1 -67.87 48.68 -12.17
C MET A 1 -66.64 48.31 -11.37
N GLY A 2 -66.28 47.03 -11.33
CA GLY A 2 -65.15 46.53 -10.57
C GLY A 2 -63.84 46.65 -11.36
N VAL A 3 -62.75 46.96 -10.66
CA VAL A 3 -61.38 46.92 -11.18
C VAL A 3 -60.75 45.63 -10.65
N LEU A 4 -60.40 44.72 -11.56
CA LEU A 4 -59.61 43.51 -11.30
C LEU A 4 -58.14 43.88 -11.46
N VAL A 5 -57.36 43.77 -10.39
CA VAL A 5 -55.90 43.85 -10.43
C VAL A 5 -55.35 42.43 -10.53
N PHE A 6 -54.75 42.10 -11.68
CA PHE A 6 -53.98 40.87 -11.85
C PHE A 6 -52.57 41.08 -11.27
N GLY A 7 -52.27 40.44 -10.14
CA GLY A 7 -50.90 40.29 -9.64
C GLY A 7 -50.26 39.06 -10.25
N ALA A 8 -49.20 39.23 -11.05
CA ALA A 8 -48.38 38.13 -11.52
C ALA A 8 -47.39 37.71 -10.41
N VAL A 9 -47.53 36.49 -9.91
CA VAL A 9 -46.55 35.88 -9.00
C VAL A 9 -45.44 35.27 -9.85
N ILE A 10 -44.26 35.89 -9.85
CA ILE A 10 -43.05 35.31 -10.41
C ILE A 10 -42.47 34.34 -9.37
N VAL A 11 -42.62 33.04 -9.62
CA VAL A 11 -41.92 32.00 -8.85
C VAL A 11 -40.48 31.94 -9.37
N MET A 12 -39.53 32.51 -8.63
CA MET A 12 -38.10 32.24 -8.87
C MET A 12 -37.81 30.81 -8.42
N ALA A 13 -37.62 29.91 -9.38
CA ALA A 13 -37.00 28.61 -9.11
C ALA A 13 -35.52 28.85 -8.77
N MET A 14 -35.17 28.77 -7.49
CA MET A 14 -33.76 28.68 -7.08
C MET A 14 -33.24 27.30 -7.49
N VAL A 15 -32.50 27.26 -8.59
CA VAL A 15 -31.70 26.09 -8.95
C VAL A 15 -30.51 26.07 -7.99
N THR A 16 -30.55 25.22 -6.97
CA THR A 16 -29.36 24.93 -6.17
C THR A 16 -28.43 24.08 -7.00
N THR A 17 -27.47 24.71 -7.67
CA THR A 17 -26.33 24.01 -8.26
C THR A 17 -25.49 23.47 -7.10
N VAL A 18 -25.58 22.17 -6.82
CA VAL A 18 -24.58 21.50 -5.99
C VAL A 18 -23.27 21.60 -6.77
N ALA A 19 -22.29 22.33 -6.24
CA ALA A 19 -20.96 22.37 -6.84
C ALA A 19 -20.39 20.95 -6.82
N SER A 20 -20.32 20.32 -7.98
CA SER A 20 -19.66 19.02 -8.13
C SER A 20 -18.15 19.21 -7.92
N HIS A 21 -17.53 18.30 -7.16
CA HIS A 21 -16.09 18.33 -6.96
C HIS A 21 -15.36 17.97 -8.26
N ASP A 22 -14.28 18.69 -8.57
CA ASP A 22 -13.40 18.34 -9.68
C ASP A 22 -12.47 17.18 -9.27
N TYR A 23 -12.91 15.95 -9.51
CA TYR A 23 -12.14 14.74 -9.21
C TYR A 23 -10.89 14.59 -10.09
N GLY A 24 -10.84 15.26 -11.25
CA GLY A 24 -9.64 15.29 -12.09
C GLY A 24 -8.53 16.10 -11.43
N ASP A 25 -8.84 17.33 -11.01
CA ASP A 25 -7.90 18.18 -10.26
C ASP A 25 -7.46 17.52 -8.93
N ALA A 26 -8.40 16.86 -8.22
CA ALA A 26 -8.08 16.11 -7.02
C ALA A 26 -7.09 14.94 -7.29
N LEU A 27 -7.28 14.19 -8.37
CA LEU A 27 -6.37 13.12 -8.78
C LEU A 27 -4.98 13.67 -9.13
N THR A 28 -4.90 14.72 -9.93
CA THR A 28 -3.63 15.37 -10.28
C THR A 28 -2.85 15.79 -9.03
N LYS A 29 -3.53 16.42 -8.07
CA LYS A 29 -2.92 16.84 -6.80
C LYS A 29 -2.49 15.66 -5.92
N SER A 30 -3.28 14.59 -5.88
CA SER A 30 -2.93 13.36 -5.17
C SER A 30 -1.65 12.72 -5.72
N ILE A 31 -1.46 12.70 -7.04
CA ILE A 31 -0.23 12.16 -7.65
C ILE A 31 0.97 13.10 -7.42
N LEU A 32 0.75 14.42 -7.48
CA LEU A 32 1.78 15.40 -7.11
C LEU A 32 2.24 15.25 -5.66
N PHE A 33 1.35 14.85 -4.74
CA PHE A 33 1.73 14.55 -3.36
C PHE A 33 2.77 13.42 -3.30
N PHE A 34 2.63 12.33 -4.07
CA PHE A 34 3.66 11.29 -4.14
C PHE A 34 5.00 11.84 -4.65
N GLU A 35 5.02 12.71 -5.66
CA GLU A 35 6.26 13.39 -6.07
C GLU A 35 6.88 14.20 -4.93
N GLY A 36 6.04 14.85 -4.13
CA GLY A 36 6.39 15.56 -2.91
C GLY A 36 7.01 14.68 -1.82
N GLN A 37 6.80 13.36 -1.85
CA GLN A 37 7.33 12.41 -0.86
C GLN A 37 8.58 11.64 -1.31
N ARG A 38 9.02 11.77 -2.58
CA ARG A 38 10.16 11.00 -3.12
C ARG A 38 11.45 11.21 -2.33
N SER A 39 12.02 10.18 -1.72
CA SER A 39 13.40 10.18 -1.18
C SER A 39 14.40 9.80 -2.28
N GLY A 40 15.69 10.13 -2.11
CA GLY A 40 16.76 9.79 -3.03
C GLY A 40 17.09 10.89 -4.04
N LYS A 41 17.71 10.48 -5.16
CA LYS A 41 18.05 11.38 -6.26
C LYS A 41 16.83 11.62 -7.15
N LEU A 42 16.34 12.84 -7.18
CA LEU A 42 15.14 13.21 -7.92
C LEU A 42 15.39 13.20 -9.44
N PRO A 43 14.38 12.82 -10.25
CA PRO A 43 14.52 12.85 -11.70
C PRO A 43 14.46 14.30 -12.20
N SER A 44 15.06 14.57 -13.36
CA SER A 44 14.96 15.90 -13.99
C SER A 44 13.54 16.28 -14.40
N THR A 45 12.62 15.31 -14.44
CA THR A 45 11.19 15.48 -14.73
C THR A 45 10.34 15.79 -13.50
N GLN A 46 10.93 15.88 -12.30
CA GLN A 46 10.23 16.20 -11.04
C GLN A 46 9.43 17.52 -11.16
N ARG A 47 8.12 17.47 -10.88
CA ARG A 47 7.25 18.65 -10.92
C ARG A 47 7.27 19.44 -9.61
N MET A 48 7.45 18.76 -8.48
CA MET A 48 7.61 19.40 -7.16
C MET A 48 9.03 19.96 -6.97
N THR A 49 9.29 21.14 -7.56
CA THR A 49 10.64 21.75 -7.67
C THR A 49 11.23 22.31 -6.37
N TRP A 50 10.41 22.45 -5.33
CA TRP A 50 10.86 22.82 -3.99
C TRP A 50 11.55 21.66 -3.27
N ARG A 51 11.30 20.39 -3.65
CA ARG A 51 12.04 19.22 -3.18
C ARG A 51 13.43 19.15 -3.82
N LYS A 52 14.41 18.59 -3.09
CA LYS A 52 15.78 18.34 -3.54
C LYS A 52 16.22 16.90 -3.29
N ASP A 53 17.37 16.54 -3.87
CA ASP A 53 18.03 15.25 -3.63
C ASP A 53 18.30 15.08 -2.14
N SER A 54 17.91 13.94 -1.57
CA SER A 54 18.02 13.66 -0.13
C SER A 54 18.22 12.16 0.14
N GLY A 55 18.66 11.77 1.33
CA GLY A 55 18.84 10.34 1.68
C GLY A 55 19.83 9.60 0.76
N LEU A 56 20.80 10.31 0.17
CA LEU A 56 21.70 9.78 -0.87
C LEU A 56 22.73 8.76 -0.35
N ARG A 57 22.77 8.53 0.96
CA ARG A 57 23.67 7.58 1.63
C ARG A 57 22.92 6.44 2.32
N ASP A 58 21.62 6.31 2.09
CA ASP A 58 20.80 5.24 2.66
C ASP A 58 21.39 3.86 2.34
N GLY A 59 21.74 3.10 3.38
CA GLY A 59 22.33 1.76 3.26
C GLY A 59 23.85 1.73 3.06
N PHE A 60 24.51 2.86 2.73
CA PHE A 60 25.93 2.89 2.38
C PHE A 60 26.83 2.30 3.48
N GLN A 61 26.51 2.58 4.75
CA GLN A 61 27.28 2.12 5.91
C GLN A 61 27.33 0.59 6.07
N ILE A 62 26.38 -0.15 5.48
CA ILE A 62 26.37 -1.62 5.47
C ILE A 62 26.60 -2.20 4.06
N GLY A 63 27.06 -1.37 3.11
CA GLY A 63 27.40 -1.82 1.76
C GLY A 63 26.21 -2.15 0.85
N VAL A 64 25.03 -1.60 1.12
CA VAL A 64 23.82 -1.79 0.30
C VAL A 64 23.32 -0.44 -0.24
N ASP A 65 22.71 -0.43 -1.42
CA ASP A 65 22.01 0.74 -1.94
C ASP A 65 20.56 0.70 -1.49
N LEU A 66 20.15 1.60 -0.61
CA LEU A 66 18.75 1.81 -0.22
C LEU A 66 18.25 3.20 -0.60
N VAL A 67 18.94 3.91 -1.50
CA VAL A 67 18.52 5.24 -1.96
C VAL A 67 17.25 5.14 -2.81
N GLY A 68 16.28 6.04 -2.60
CA GLY A 68 14.99 6.04 -3.28
C GLY A 68 13.82 5.79 -2.32
N GLY A 69 12.66 5.46 -2.88
CA GLY A 69 11.43 5.19 -2.11
C GLY A 69 10.74 6.48 -1.68
N TYR A 70 9.79 6.37 -0.76
CA TYR A 70 9.01 7.49 -0.25
C TYR A 70 9.31 7.73 1.22
N TYR A 71 9.38 9.00 1.63
CA TYR A 71 9.19 9.35 3.03
C TYR A 71 7.73 9.11 3.42
N ASP A 72 7.52 8.65 4.64
CA ASP A 72 6.23 8.12 5.07
C ASP A 72 5.16 9.21 5.18
N ALA A 73 5.42 10.26 5.95
CA ALA A 73 4.44 11.30 6.23
C ALA A 73 5.08 12.70 6.17
N GLY A 74 5.08 13.44 7.29
CA GLY A 74 5.78 14.72 7.42
C GLY A 74 7.23 14.58 7.90
N ASP A 75 7.66 13.34 8.13
CA ASP A 75 8.98 12.93 8.61
C ASP A 75 9.87 12.49 7.44
N ASN A 76 11.12 12.11 7.71
CA ASN A 76 12.04 11.59 6.69
C ASN A 76 12.40 10.11 6.90
N VAL A 77 11.64 9.40 7.72
CA VAL A 77 11.75 7.94 7.86
C VAL A 77 11.10 7.27 6.66
N LYS A 78 11.67 6.14 6.24
CA LYS A 78 11.08 5.28 5.22
C LYS A 78 10.54 4.03 5.91
N PHE A 79 9.26 4.05 6.29
CA PHE A 79 8.57 2.88 6.81
C PHE A 79 8.04 2.04 5.64
N ASN A 80 8.59 0.83 5.46
CA ASN A 80 8.28 0.07 4.25
C ASN A 80 6.92 -0.65 4.32
N PHE A 81 6.37 -0.88 5.51
CA PHE A 81 5.05 -1.51 5.65
C PHE A 81 3.92 -0.63 5.07
N PRO A 82 3.72 0.63 5.52
CA PRO A 82 2.75 1.55 4.91
C PRO A 82 3.13 1.96 3.47
N MET A 83 4.42 2.06 3.14
CA MET A 83 4.85 2.34 1.76
C MET A 83 4.44 1.20 0.81
N ALA A 84 4.57 -0.05 1.24
CA ALA A 84 4.21 -1.21 0.44
C ALA A 84 2.69 -1.24 0.23
N PHE A 85 1.90 -1.05 1.30
CA PHE A 85 0.45 -0.92 1.19
C PHE A 85 0.03 0.19 0.22
N SER A 86 0.59 1.40 0.36
CA SER A 86 0.32 2.52 -0.53
C SER A 86 0.65 2.18 -1.99
N THR A 87 1.73 1.43 -2.22
CA THR A 87 2.14 0.98 -3.56
C THR A 87 1.19 -0.07 -4.12
N THR A 88 0.74 -1.03 -3.32
CA THR A 88 -0.28 -2.01 -3.70
C THR A 88 -1.58 -1.30 -4.09
N MET A 89 -2.00 -0.29 -3.33
CA MET A 89 -3.22 0.47 -3.60
C MET A 89 -3.12 1.35 -4.85
N LEU A 90 -1.97 2.00 -5.09
CA LEU A 90 -1.71 2.70 -6.35
C LEU A 90 -1.78 1.74 -7.54
N ALA A 91 -1.11 0.59 -7.44
CA ALA A 91 -1.13 -0.43 -8.49
C ALA A 91 -2.54 -0.99 -8.74
N TRP A 92 -3.29 -1.29 -7.68
CA TRP A 92 -4.68 -1.76 -7.79
C TRP A 92 -5.56 -0.70 -8.47
N SER A 93 -5.41 0.57 -8.08
CA SER A 93 -6.14 1.69 -8.68
C SER A 93 -5.86 1.81 -10.18
N VAL A 94 -4.61 1.69 -10.60
CA VAL A 94 -4.25 1.71 -12.04
C VAL A 94 -4.80 0.49 -12.78
N LEU A 95 -4.80 -0.70 -12.17
CA LEU A 95 -5.34 -1.91 -12.79
C LEU A 95 -6.84 -1.84 -13.04
N ASP A 96 -7.59 -1.29 -12.08
CA ASP A 96 -9.06 -1.28 -12.13
C ASP A 96 -9.60 0.00 -12.80
N PHE A 97 -8.91 1.13 -12.65
CA PHE A 97 -9.41 2.45 -13.06
C PHE A 97 -8.45 3.24 -13.96
N GLY A 98 -7.32 2.67 -14.39
CA GLY A 98 -6.31 3.39 -15.17
C GLY A 98 -6.85 4.03 -16.46
N ASN A 99 -7.88 3.45 -17.09
CA ASN A 99 -8.51 4.01 -18.29
C ASN A 99 -9.25 5.35 -18.03
N PHE A 100 -9.58 5.65 -16.77
CA PHE A 100 -10.25 6.88 -16.36
C PHE A 100 -9.28 7.95 -15.85
N MET A 101 -7.99 7.65 -15.72
CA MET A 101 -6.99 8.57 -15.19
C MET A 101 -6.49 9.61 -16.22
N GLY A 102 -6.84 9.48 -17.50
CA GLY A 102 -6.51 10.46 -18.54
C GLY A 102 -5.01 10.84 -18.58
N PRO A 103 -4.67 12.15 -18.52
CA PRO A 103 -3.27 12.60 -18.59
C PRO A 103 -2.46 12.29 -17.33
N ASP A 104 -3.10 11.89 -16.23
CA ASP A 104 -2.43 11.54 -14.97
C ASP A 104 -1.92 10.09 -14.94
N LEU A 105 -2.39 9.22 -15.85
CA LEU A 105 -1.98 7.82 -15.90
C LEU A 105 -0.45 7.66 -15.96
N PRO A 106 0.32 8.37 -16.82
CA PRO A 106 1.77 8.27 -16.83
C PRO A 106 2.41 8.63 -15.48
N HIS A 107 1.89 9.64 -14.78
CA HIS A 107 2.42 10.05 -13.48
C HIS A 107 2.09 9.04 -12.38
N ALA A 108 0.91 8.41 -12.43
CA ALA A 108 0.58 7.29 -11.54
C ALA A 108 1.51 6.08 -11.79
N LEU A 109 1.84 5.78 -13.05
CA LEU A 109 2.82 4.74 -13.39
C LEU A 109 4.21 5.07 -12.84
N GLU A 110 4.67 6.32 -12.97
CA GLU A 110 5.93 6.77 -12.39
C GLU A 110 5.93 6.68 -10.86
N ALA A 111 4.79 6.97 -10.21
CA ALA A 111 4.66 6.86 -8.76
C ALA A 111 4.82 5.40 -8.29
N ILE A 112 4.21 4.44 -8.99
CA ILE A 112 4.36 3.01 -8.72
C ILE A 112 5.81 2.56 -8.99
N GLN A 113 6.40 3.00 -10.10
CA GLN A 113 7.77 2.63 -10.46
C GLN A 113 8.77 3.12 -9.39
N TRP A 114 8.59 4.33 -8.87
CA TRP A 114 9.47 4.89 -7.84
C TRP A 114 9.56 4.02 -6.57
N ALA A 115 8.41 3.54 -6.08
CA ALA A 115 8.37 2.62 -4.94
C ALA A 115 8.94 1.25 -5.30
N THR A 116 8.56 0.70 -6.44
CA THR A 116 8.99 -0.65 -6.82
C THR A 116 10.48 -0.76 -7.17
N ASP A 117 11.08 0.29 -7.73
CA ASP A 117 12.54 0.39 -7.88
C ASP A 117 13.25 0.34 -6.53
N TYR A 118 12.69 1.01 -5.51
CA TYR A 118 13.19 0.94 -4.15
C TYR A 118 12.95 -0.44 -3.50
N PHE A 119 11.78 -1.07 -3.66
CA PHE A 119 11.56 -2.42 -3.12
C PHE A 119 12.47 -3.47 -3.76
N LEU A 120 12.81 -3.33 -5.04
CA LEU A 120 13.83 -4.16 -5.70
C LEU A 120 15.22 -4.00 -5.06
N LYS A 121 15.53 -2.86 -4.45
CA LYS A 121 16.75 -2.65 -3.66
C LYS A 121 16.61 -3.19 -2.24
N ALA A 122 15.51 -2.86 -1.57
CA ALA A 122 15.18 -3.27 -0.19
C ALA A 122 15.05 -4.79 -0.01
N THR A 123 14.94 -5.53 -1.11
CA THR A 123 14.87 -7.01 -1.10
C THR A 123 15.95 -7.65 -1.97
N SER A 124 17.04 -6.92 -2.24
CA SER A 124 18.12 -7.35 -3.14
C SER A 124 19.07 -8.38 -2.52
N ILE A 125 19.21 -8.39 -1.20
CA ILE A 125 20.09 -9.28 -0.46
C ILE A 125 19.30 -10.54 -0.07
N PRO A 126 19.70 -11.74 -0.50
CA PRO A 126 19.00 -12.98 -0.13
C PRO A 126 18.90 -13.16 1.38
N GLY A 127 17.72 -13.51 1.87
CA GLY A 127 17.46 -13.74 3.29
C GLY A 127 17.23 -12.47 4.13
N PHE A 128 17.25 -11.29 3.50
CA PHE A 128 16.96 -10.02 4.16
C PHE A 128 15.89 -9.24 3.40
N VAL A 129 14.93 -8.70 4.15
CA VAL A 129 13.94 -7.73 3.67
C VAL A 129 14.10 -6.48 4.52
N PHE A 130 14.59 -5.39 3.94
CA PHE A 130 14.68 -4.12 4.67
C PHE A 130 13.27 -3.60 4.92
N VAL A 131 12.96 -3.28 6.18
CA VAL A 131 11.63 -2.86 6.64
C VAL A 131 11.57 -1.36 6.95
N GLN A 132 12.73 -0.75 7.23
CA GLN A 132 12.82 0.66 7.59
C GLN A 132 14.20 1.24 7.25
N VAL A 133 14.24 2.54 6.93
CA VAL A 133 15.47 3.34 6.90
C VAL A 133 15.24 4.66 7.62
N GLY A 134 16.03 4.92 8.66
CA GLY A 134 15.87 6.08 9.54
C GLY A 134 15.68 5.64 10.99
N ASP A 135 16.34 6.33 11.92
CA ASP A 135 15.96 6.28 13.33
C ASP A 135 14.79 7.26 13.57
N PRO A 136 13.58 6.76 13.87
CA PRO A 136 12.39 7.61 13.92
C PRO A 136 12.42 8.58 15.10
N TYR A 137 13.04 8.21 16.23
CA TYR A 137 13.15 9.12 17.36
C TYR A 137 14.08 10.30 17.05
N GLY A 138 15.24 10.04 16.45
CA GLY A 138 16.15 11.10 15.99
C GLY A 138 15.47 12.00 14.95
N ASP A 139 14.86 11.39 13.94
CA ASP A 139 14.18 12.09 12.85
C ASP A 139 13.05 13.00 13.35
N HIS A 140 12.16 12.48 14.22
CA HIS A 140 10.99 13.23 14.71
C HIS A 140 11.34 14.32 15.74
N ASN A 141 12.52 14.26 16.35
CA ASN A 141 13.02 15.32 17.22
C ASN A 141 13.63 16.50 16.44
N CYS A 142 13.78 16.38 15.10
CA CYS A 142 14.32 17.41 14.24
C CYS A 142 13.27 17.91 13.24
N TRP A 143 13.15 19.23 13.09
CA TRP A 143 12.34 19.82 12.02
C TRP A 143 13.25 20.40 10.95
N GLU A 144 13.49 19.64 9.89
CA GLU A 144 14.45 19.99 8.87
C GLU A 144 14.00 19.60 7.47
N ARG A 145 14.68 20.17 6.46
CA ARG A 145 14.48 19.75 5.07
C ARG A 145 15.16 18.39 4.87
N PRO A 146 14.58 17.48 4.05
CA PRO A 146 15.19 16.18 3.81
C PRO A 146 16.63 16.23 3.28
N GLU A 147 16.97 17.26 2.50
CA GLU A 147 18.32 17.48 1.95
C GLU A 147 19.36 17.93 2.99
N ASP A 148 18.92 18.39 4.16
CA ASP A 148 19.78 18.88 5.24
C ASP A 148 19.94 17.85 6.39
N MET A 149 19.25 16.70 6.31
CA MET A 149 19.24 15.66 7.35
C MET A 149 20.63 15.33 7.90
N ASP A 150 20.77 15.48 9.21
CA ASP A 150 21.97 15.11 9.96
C ASP A 150 21.75 13.98 11.00
N THR A 151 20.52 13.47 11.09
CA THR A 151 20.15 12.35 11.98
C THR A 151 20.61 10.98 11.44
N PRO A 152 20.83 9.97 12.32
CA PRO A 152 21.22 8.63 11.89
C PRO A 152 20.15 7.95 10.99
N ARG A 153 20.55 7.58 9.77
CA ARG A 153 19.68 6.89 8.80
C ARG A 153 19.90 5.38 8.79
N ILE A 154 19.70 4.74 9.95
CA ILE A 154 19.97 3.31 10.16
C ILE A 154 18.94 2.44 9.41
N PRO A 155 19.37 1.48 8.58
CA PRO A 155 18.48 0.47 8.01
C PRO A 155 18.15 -0.65 9.00
N TYR A 156 16.88 -1.05 9.06
CA TYR A 156 16.43 -2.23 9.80
C TYR A 156 15.88 -3.27 8.81
N ALA A 157 16.09 -4.55 9.09
CA ALA A 157 15.71 -5.63 8.19
C ALA A 157 15.14 -6.85 8.92
N ALA A 158 14.10 -7.42 8.33
CA ALA A 158 13.63 -8.75 8.64
C ALA A 158 14.60 -9.79 8.06
N SER A 159 14.74 -10.92 8.77
CA SER A 159 15.57 -12.07 8.42
C SER A 159 14.96 -13.34 9.02
N LYS A 160 15.59 -14.50 8.82
CA LYS A 160 15.16 -15.74 9.47
C LYS A 160 15.14 -15.66 11.00
N GLN A 161 16.06 -14.92 11.61
CA GLN A 161 16.18 -14.76 13.06
C GLN A 161 15.29 -13.65 13.61
N PHE A 162 14.94 -12.67 12.77
CA PHE A 162 14.13 -11.50 13.09
C PHE A 162 13.01 -11.42 12.06
N PRO A 163 11.96 -12.26 12.16
CA PRO A 163 10.93 -12.36 11.14
C PRO A 163 10.11 -11.05 11.03
N GLY A 164 9.42 -10.92 9.91
CA GLY A 164 8.54 -9.79 9.59
C GLY A 164 7.67 -10.16 8.40
N SER A 165 6.77 -11.11 8.64
CA SER A 165 5.90 -11.71 7.63
C SER A 165 5.05 -10.68 6.94
N GLU A 166 4.40 -9.82 7.71
CA GLU A 166 3.43 -8.82 7.29
C GLU A 166 4.05 -7.83 6.29
N VAL A 167 5.09 -7.10 6.69
CA VAL A 167 5.80 -6.17 5.82
C VAL A 167 6.40 -6.86 4.59
N SER A 168 6.90 -8.09 4.74
CA SER A 168 7.46 -8.85 3.61
C SER A 168 6.38 -9.25 2.61
N ALA A 169 5.24 -9.76 3.09
CA ALA A 169 4.13 -10.19 2.26
C ALA A 169 3.40 -9.00 1.62
N GLU A 170 3.32 -7.84 2.27
CA GLU A 170 2.81 -6.60 1.66
C GLU A 170 3.77 -6.09 0.56
N ILE A 171 5.10 -6.14 0.76
CA ILE A 171 6.06 -5.83 -0.31
C ILE A 171 5.87 -6.80 -1.50
N ALA A 172 5.63 -8.08 -1.22
CA ALA A 172 5.34 -9.05 -2.27
C ALA A 172 4.03 -8.73 -3.02
N ALA A 173 2.97 -8.34 -2.30
CA ALA A 173 1.71 -7.89 -2.89
C ALA A 173 1.92 -6.67 -3.80
N ALA A 174 2.65 -5.65 -3.32
CA ALA A 174 2.96 -4.44 -4.06
C ALA A 174 3.70 -4.75 -5.37
N LEU A 175 4.73 -5.60 -5.30
CA LEU A 175 5.51 -6.02 -6.46
C LEU A 175 4.67 -6.88 -7.44
N ALA A 176 3.82 -7.78 -6.93
CA ALA A 176 2.94 -8.61 -7.74
C ALA A 176 1.88 -7.77 -8.48
N ALA A 177 1.18 -6.88 -7.79
CA ALA A 177 0.20 -5.96 -8.37
C ALA A 177 0.87 -5.06 -9.44
N SER A 178 2.01 -4.48 -9.10
CA SER A 178 2.78 -3.61 -10.01
C SER A 178 3.29 -4.37 -11.24
N SER A 179 3.67 -5.65 -11.09
CA SER A 179 4.07 -6.47 -12.25
C SER A 179 2.96 -6.55 -13.30
N MET A 180 1.69 -6.56 -12.89
CA MET A 180 0.56 -6.57 -13.81
C MET A 180 0.40 -5.22 -14.51
N VAL A 181 0.56 -4.11 -13.77
CA VAL A 181 0.51 -2.74 -14.31
C VAL A 181 1.50 -2.56 -15.47
N PHE A 182 2.73 -3.07 -15.30
CA PHE A 182 3.78 -2.94 -16.31
C PHE A 182 3.80 -4.06 -17.35
N ARG A 183 2.92 -5.07 -17.28
CA ARG A 183 2.99 -6.28 -18.09
C ARG A 183 3.10 -6.03 -19.59
N SER A 184 2.26 -5.15 -20.14
CA SER A 184 2.28 -4.80 -21.56
C SER A 184 3.19 -3.62 -21.90
N ARG A 185 3.54 -2.80 -20.89
CA ARG A 185 4.28 -1.54 -21.06
C ARG A 185 5.80 -1.75 -21.00
N ASN A 186 6.24 -2.63 -20.11
CA ASN A 186 7.63 -3.00 -19.91
C ASN A 186 7.71 -4.47 -19.43
N PRO A 187 7.65 -5.44 -20.35
CA PRO A 187 7.59 -6.86 -20.01
C PRO A 187 8.81 -7.34 -19.20
N ALA A 188 10.00 -6.80 -19.48
CA ALA A 188 11.22 -7.16 -18.76
C ALA A 188 11.17 -6.69 -17.29
N TYR A 189 10.71 -5.46 -17.06
CA TYR A 189 10.51 -4.94 -15.71
C TYR A 189 9.41 -5.68 -14.97
N SER A 190 8.26 -5.93 -15.63
CA SER A 190 7.17 -6.75 -15.10
C SER A 190 7.66 -8.13 -14.63
N ALA A 191 8.44 -8.83 -15.45
CA ALA A 191 9.00 -10.12 -15.09
C ALA A 191 9.97 -10.04 -13.90
N ARG A 192 10.78 -8.98 -13.81
CA ARG A 192 11.67 -8.72 -12.67
C ARG A 192 10.89 -8.49 -11.38
N LEU A 193 9.82 -7.68 -11.43
CA LEU A 193 8.94 -7.42 -10.29
C LEU A 193 8.27 -8.70 -9.82
N LEU A 194 7.66 -9.47 -10.73
CA LEU A 194 6.96 -10.70 -10.39
C LEU A 194 7.91 -11.75 -9.81
N LYS A 195 9.10 -11.90 -10.37
CA LYS A 195 10.14 -12.78 -9.82
C LYS A 195 10.49 -12.38 -8.40
N ARG A 196 10.69 -11.09 -8.14
CA ARG A 196 10.99 -10.63 -6.78
C ARG A 196 9.80 -10.82 -5.84
N ALA A 197 8.58 -10.54 -6.29
CA ALA A 197 7.37 -10.76 -5.50
C ALA A 197 7.27 -12.21 -5.00
N THR A 198 7.47 -13.19 -5.88
CA THR A 198 7.51 -14.61 -5.49
C THR A 198 8.58 -14.90 -4.45
N MET A 199 9.82 -14.41 -4.66
CA MET A 199 10.92 -14.64 -3.70
C MET A 199 10.65 -14.05 -2.32
N VAL A 200 10.07 -12.84 -2.27
CA VAL A 200 9.79 -12.14 -1.00
C VAL A 200 8.61 -12.78 -0.28
N PHE A 201 7.58 -13.21 -1.02
CA PHE A 201 6.47 -13.99 -0.45
C PHE A 201 6.95 -15.33 0.14
N ASP A 202 7.74 -16.08 -0.62
CA ASP A 202 8.29 -17.35 -0.15
C ASP A 202 9.17 -17.14 1.10
N PHE A 203 9.89 -16.01 1.19
CA PHE A 203 10.62 -15.63 2.40
C PHE A 203 9.68 -15.33 3.58
N ALA A 204 8.61 -14.56 3.38
CA ALA A 204 7.63 -14.23 4.41
C ALA A 204 6.96 -15.50 4.98
N ASP A 205 6.48 -16.38 4.11
CA ASP A 205 5.80 -17.61 4.50
C ASP A 205 6.75 -18.63 5.15
N ALA A 206 8.00 -18.73 4.70
CA ALA A 206 8.97 -19.66 5.28
C ALA A 206 9.52 -19.21 6.65
N ASN A 207 9.44 -17.92 6.98
CA ASN A 207 9.99 -17.34 8.20
C ASN A 207 8.90 -16.59 8.96
N ARG A 208 7.83 -17.30 9.34
CA ARG A 208 6.65 -16.67 9.93
C ARG A 208 6.94 -16.02 11.28
N GLY A 209 6.53 -14.76 11.43
CA GLY A 209 6.55 -14.03 12.71
C GLY A 209 6.37 -12.54 12.50
N SER A 210 5.85 -11.87 13.52
CA SER A 210 5.65 -10.42 13.49
C SER A 210 6.96 -9.70 13.71
N TYR A 211 7.20 -8.64 12.95
CA TYR A 211 8.31 -7.73 13.19
C TYR A 211 8.16 -6.95 14.49
N ASN A 212 6.96 -6.87 15.09
CA ASN A 212 6.79 -6.29 16.42
C ASN A 212 7.58 -7.06 17.47
N ASP A 213 7.65 -8.39 17.34
CA ASP A 213 8.24 -9.26 18.35
C ASP A 213 9.76 -9.09 18.44
N THR A 214 10.41 -8.73 17.32
CA THR A 214 11.87 -8.73 17.22
C THR A 214 12.48 -7.40 16.77
N LEU A 215 11.74 -6.61 15.99
CA LEU A 215 12.11 -5.26 15.55
C LEU A 215 11.27 -4.16 16.24
N GLY A 216 10.32 -4.53 17.10
CA GLY A 216 9.42 -3.63 17.84
C GLY A 216 10.08 -2.37 18.40
N PRO A 217 11.24 -2.45 19.09
CA PRO A 217 11.91 -1.26 19.62
C PRO A 217 12.24 -0.15 18.61
N TRP A 218 12.28 -0.46 17.30
CA TRP A 218 12.62 0.48 16.23
C TRP A 218 11.47 0.81 15.30
N VAL A 219 10.44 -0.05 15.20
CA VAL A 219 9.28 0.13 14.32
C VAL A 219 8.03 0.60 15.08
N CYS A 220 7.92 0.24 16.37
CA CYS A 220 6.88 0.73 17.27
C CYS A 220 7.37 1.95 18.08
N PRO A 221 6.47 2.87 18.46
CA PRO A 221 5.01 2.81 18.34
C PRO A 221 4.45 3.38 17.00
N PHE A 222 5.28 3.50 15.95
CA PHE A 222 4.91 4.19 14.71
C PHE A 222 3.98 3.35 13.84
N TYR A 223 4.44 2.18 13.40
CA TYR A 223 3.67 1.23 12.60
C TYR A 223 3.78 -0.15 13.24
N CYS A 224 2.98 -0.43 14.26
CA CYS A 224 2.96 -1.77 14.84
C CYS A 224 2.01 -2.69 14.06
N ASP A 225 2.36 -3.97 13.93
CA ASP A 225 1.42 -5.02 13.53
C ASP A 225 0.40 -5.25 14.66
N PHE A 226 -0.83 -4.79 14.46
CA PHE A 226 -1.92 -5.07 15.40
C PHE A 226 -2.81 -6.23 14.93
N SER A 227 -2.97 -6.38 13.61
CA SER A 227 -3.96 -7.28 13.03
C SER A 227 -3.50 -8.72 12.84
N GLY A 228 -2.19 -9.01 12.90
CA GLY A 228 -1.67 -10.29 12.45
C GLY A 228 -0.69 -10.12 11.29
N TYR A 229 -0.13 -11.24 10.86
CA TYR A 229 0.54 -11.31 9.55
C TYR A 229 -0.18 -12.27 8.59
N GLU A 230 -1.19 -12.99 9.11
CA GLU A 230 -1.96 -13.97 8.40
C GLU A 230 -2.73 -13.33 7.24
N ASP A 231 -3.28 -12.14 7.45
CA ASP A 231 -3.97 -11.39 6.41
C ASP A 231 -3.02 -10.89 5.33
N GLU A 232 -1.81 -10.42 5.65
CA GLU A 232 -0.81 -10.09 4.61
C GLU A 232 -0.37 -11.32 3.82
N LEU A 233 -0.20 -12.48 4.45
CA LEU A 233 0.13 -13.70 3.73
C LEU A 233 -0.99 -14.11 2.77
N ILE A 234 -2.26 -14.01 3.18
CA ILE A 234 -3.39 -14.30 2.30
C ILE A 234 -3.50 -13.24 1.20
N TRP A 235 -3.29 -11.97 1.53
CA TRP A 235 -3.30 -10.84 0.59
C TRP A 235 -2.20 -10.96 -0.47
N GLY A 236 -0.96 -11.23 -0.06
CA GLY A 236 0.17 -11.48 -0.95
C GLY A 236 -0.07 -12.69 -1.86
N ALA A 237 -0.61 -13.79 -1.31
CA ALA A 237 -1.00 -14.95 -2.10
C ALA A 237 -2.11 -14.62 -3.11
N ALA A 238 -3.13 -13.86 -2.73
CA ALA A 238 -4.21 -13.45 -3.63
C ALA A 238 -3.70 -12.59 -4.80
N TRP A 239 -2.78 -11.65 -4.54
CA TRP A 239 -2.14 -10.86 -5.60
C TRP A 239 -1.23 -11.69 -6.50
N LEU A 240 -0.44 -12.60 -5.92
CA LEU A 240 0.39 -13.52 -6.70
C LEU A 240 -0.46 -14.47 -7.55
N TYR A 241 -1.61 -14.94 -7.04
CA TYR A 241 -2.56 -15.70 -7.83
C TYR A 241 -3.14 -14.86 -8.96
N ARG A 242 -3.57 -13.62 -8.69
CA ARG A 242 -4.08 -12.70 -9.72
C ARG A 242 -3.04 -12.45 -10.82
N ALA A 243 -1.76 -12.30 -10.45
CA ALA A 243 -0.67 -12.07 -11.39
C ALA A 243 -0.25 -13.32 -12.17
N THR A 244 -0.17 -14.49 -11.53
CA THR A 244 0.43 -15.70 -12.12
C THR A 244 -0.57 -16.73 -12.62
N LYS A 245 -1.78 -16.74 -12.06
CA LYS A 245 -2.76 -17.85 -12.16
C LYS A 245 -2.21 -19.20 -11.70
N ALA A 246 -1.12 -19.23 -10.93
CA ALA A 246 -0.53 -20.48 -10.45
C ALA A 246 -1.42 -21.07 -9.33
N PRO A 247 -1.86 -22.35 -9.45
CA PRO A 247 -2.79 -22.96 -8.49
C PRO A 247 -2.31 -22.95 -7.04
N LYS A 248 -0.99 -23.02 -6.81
CA LYS A 248 -0.41 -23.02 -5.45
C LYS A 248 -0.84 -21.80 -4.61
N TYR A 249 -0.98 -20.63 -5.24
CA TYR A 249 -1.37 -19.41 -4.53
C TYR A 249 -2.86 -19.39 -4.23
N TRP A 250 -3.69 -19.94 -5.11
CA TRP A 250 -5.12 -20.11 -4.86
C TRP A 250 -5.36 -21.08 -3.70
N SER A 251 -4.71 -22.25 -3.74
CA SER A 251 -4.77 -23.22 -2.64
C SER A 251 -4.30 -22.63 -1.32
N TYR A 252 -3.29 -21.75 -1.33
CA TYR A 252 -2.85 -21.04 -0.14
C TYR A 252 -3.96 -20.14 0.42
N VAL A 253 -4.61 -19.34 -0.43
CA VAL A 253 -5.73 -18.47 -0.02
C VAL A 253 -6.87 -19.30 0.58
N GLU A 254 -7.29 -20.38 -0.08
CA GLU A 254 -8.38 -21.25 0.42
C GLU A 254 -8.03 -21.94 1.75
N GLN A 255 -6.79 -22.38 1.93
CA GLN A 255 -6.38 -23.13 3.13
C GLN A 255 -6.23 -22.23 4.36
N ASN A 256 -5.91 -20.95 4.18
CA ASN A 256 -5.63 -20.04 5.29
C ASN A 256 -6.78 -19.04 5.55
N ILE A 257 -7.83 -18.99 4.71
CA ILE A 257 -8.89 -17.97 4.85
C ILE A 257 -9.60 -17.98 6.21
N SER A 258 -9.72 -19.14 6.86
CA SER A 258 -10.31 -19.25 8.21
C SER A 258 -9.51 -18.53 9.28
N ASP A 259 -8.24 -18.21 9.03
CA ASP A 259 -7.41 -17.47 9.97
C ASP A 259 -7.77 -15.97 10.00
N LEU A 260 -8.41 -15.42 8.95
CA LEU A 260 -8.91 -14.03 8.94
C LEU A 260 -10.03 -13.75 9.94
N GLU A 261 -10.78 -14.78 10.35
CA GLU A 261 -11.94 -14.62 11.25
C GLU A 261 -11.54 -14.56 12.73
N LYS A 262 -10.28 -14.85 13.05
CA LYS A 262 -9.76 -14.79 14.41
C LYS A 262 -9.43 -13.34 14.72
N ASN A 263 -10.32 -12.62 15.41
CA ASN A 263 -9.98 -11.32 15.98
C ASN A 263 -8.66 -11.45 16.75
N VAL A 264 -7.65 -10.67 16.35
CA VAL A 264 -6.33 -10.75 16.94
C VAL A 264 -6.29 -9.82 18.14
N ALA A 265 -6.31 -10.42 19.34
CA ALA A 265 -6.05 -9.72 20.59
C ALA A 265 -4.58 -9.96 20.98
N LYS A 266 -3.69 -9.06 20.56
CA LYS A 266 -2.25 -9.12 20.90
C LYS A 266 -1.96 -8.25 22.13
N HIS A 267 -0.95 -8.66 22.90
CA HIS A 267 -0.43 -7.91 24.04
C HIS A 267 1.02 -7.54 23.75
N THR A 268 1.31 -6.26 23.60
CA THR A 268 2.67 -5.74 23.46
C THR A 268 2.86 -4.69 24.54
N ASP A 269 3.89 -4.83 25.40
CA ASP A 269 4.23 -3.90 26.47
C ASP A 269 3.07 -3.48 27.41
N ARG A 270 2.22 -4.45 27.81
CA ARG A 270 1.06 -4.27 28.72
C ARG A 270 -0.07 -3.39 28.17
N VAL A 271 -0.02 -3.04 26.88
CA VAL A 271 -1.15 -2.43 26.18
C VAL A 271 -1.80 -3.52 25.32
N GLY A 272 -3.10 -3.74 25.52
CA GLY A 272 -3.88 -4.65 24.70
C GLY A 272 -4.22 -3.96 23.39
N TYR A 273 -3.92 -4.61 22.27
CA TYR A 273 -4.28 -4.13 20.94
C TYR A 273 -5.21 -5.15 20.28
N GLY A 274 -6.28 -4.66 19.68
CA GLY A 274 -7.23 -5.45 18.90
C GLY A 274 -7.22 -4.99 17.45
N GLY A 275 -7.00 -5.93 16.53
CA GLY A 275 -7.07 -5.71 15.08
C GLY A 275 -7.70 -6.91 14.38
N GLY A 276 -7.90 -6.80 13.06
CA GLY A 276 -8.43 -7.89 12.24
C GLY A 276 -9.95 -7.87 12.08
N GLY A 277 -10.58 -6.69 12.13
CA GLY A 277 -12.01 -6.55 11.87
C GLY A 277 -12.36 -6.93 10.43
N PHE A 278 -13.46 -7.67 10.21
CA PHE A 278 -13.89 -8.09 8.86
C PHE A 278 -14.11 -6.90 7.89
N ALA A 279 -14.43 -5.72 8.43
CA ALA A 279 -14.69 -4.49 7.68
C ALA A 279 -13.47 -3.55 7.61
N GLU A 280 -12.35 -3.91 8.25
CA GLU A 280 -11.16 -3.08 8.27
C GLU A 280 -10.34 -3.27 6.99
N PHE A 281 -9.80 -2.16 6.50
CA PHE A 281 -8.86 -2.14 5.40
C PHE A 281 -7.91 -0.95 5.53
N GLY A 282 -6.62 -1.23 5.62
CA GLY A 282 -5.58 -0.22 5.78
C GLY A 282 -4.18 -0.83 5.70
N TRP A 283 -3.18 -0.05 6.11
CA TRP A 283 -1.79 -0.51 6.11
C TRP A 283 -1.55 -1.69 7.05
N ASP A 284 -2.35 -1.82 8.12
CA ASP A 284 -2.27 -2.93 9.09
C ASP A 284 -3.22 -4.08 8.77
N THR A 285 -4.52 -3.84 8.53
CA THR A 285 -5.49 -4.93 8.24
C THR A 285 -5.85 -5.03 6.75
N LYS A 286 -5.87 -6.23 6.16
CA LYS A 286 -6.24 -6.50 4.75
C LYS A 286 -7.58 -7.21 4.55
N ASN A 287 -8.31 -7.51 5.62
CA ASN A 287 -9.52 -8.35 5.61
C ASN A 287 -10.56 -7.96 4.55
N ALA A 288 -11.06 -6.71 4.55
CA ALA A 288 -12.05 -6.31 3.56
C ALA A 288 -11.47 -6.29 2.12
N GLY A 289 -10.20 -5.92 1.98
CA GLY A 289 -9.48 -5.94 0.70
C GLY A 289 -9.38 -7.34 0.10
N ILE A 290 -9.03 -8.36 0.90
CA ILE A 290 -8.96 -9.76 0.47
C ILE A 290 -10.33 -10.23 -0.01
N ASN A 291 -11.38 -10.00 0.77
CA ASN A 291 -12.74 -10.44 0.41
C ASN A 291 -13.20 -9.80 -0.91
N ILE A 292 -12.96 -8.50 -1.11
CA ILE A 292 -13.30 -7.81 -2.37
C ILE A 292 -12.46 -8.32 -3.54
N LEU A 293 -11.14 -8.44 -3.37
CA LEU A 293 -10.22 -8.88 -4.42
C LEU A 293 -10.55 -10.31 -4.88
N VAL A 294 -10.73 -11.24 -3.94
CA VAL A 294 -10.99 -12.65 -4.24
C VAL A 294 -12.38 -12.84 -4.84
N SER A 295 -13.40 -12.13 -4.33
CA SER A 295 -14.74 -12.15 -4.90
C SER A 295 -14.73 -11.77 -6.39
N LYS A 296 -13.99 -10.72 -6.75
CA LYS A 296 -13.84 -10.31 -8.16
C LYS A 296 -13.19 -11.41 -9.01
N LEU A 297 -12.20 -12.14 -8.47
CA LEU A 297 -11.55 -13.24 -9.17
C LEU A 297 -12.50 -14.43 -9.40
N LEU A 298 -13.28 -14.81 -8.38
CA LEU A 298 -14.28 -15.88 -8.47
C LEU A 298 -15.38 -15.57 -9.50
N LEU A 299 -15.94 -14.37 -9.43
CA LEU A 299 -16.97 -13.91 -10.37
C LEU A 299 -16.45 -13.91 -11.82
N SER A 300 -15.19 -13.53 -12.04
CA SER A 300 -14.59 -13.54 -13.39
C SER A 300 -14.37 -14.94 -13.97
N ASN A 301 -14.26 -15.96 -13.10
CA ASN A 301 -14.03 -17.35 -13.51
C ASN A 301 -15.31 -18.19 -13.58
N SER A 302 -16.49 -17.61 -13.32
CA SER A 302 -17.79 -18.30 -13.29
C SER A 302 -17.81 -19.54 -12.38
N THR A 303 -17.03 -19.52 -11.29
CA THR A 303 -17.03 -20.59 -10.28
C THR A 303 -18.30 -20.51 -9.45
N SER A 304 -19.00 -21.64 -9.29
CA SER A 304 -20.24 -21.72 -8.51
C SER A 304 -20.02 -21.72 -6.99
N ASP A 305 -18.80 -21.98 -6.54
CA ASP A 305 -18.44 -21.89 -5.13
C ASP A 305 -17.93 -20.47 -4.83
N ALA A 306 -18.76 -19.69 -4.15
CA ALA A 306 -18.46 -18.32 -3.74
C ALA A 306 -17.51 -18.26 -2.53
N GLY A 307 -17.25 -19.40 -1.87
CA GLY A 307 -16.55 -19.46 -0.59
C GLY A 307 -17.13 -18.46 0.45
N PRO A 308 -16.36 -18.12 1.49
CA PRO A 308 -16.75 -17.04 2.42
C PRO A 308 -16.57 -15.64 1.81
N PHE A 309 -15.89 -15.52 0.66
CA PHE A 309 -15.43 -14.24 0.11
C PHE A 309 -16.57 -13.31 -0.32
N ILE A 310 -17.51 -13.80 -1.15
CA ILE A 310 -18.62 -12.96 -1.63
C ILE A 310 -19.54 -12.55 -0.47
N PRO A 311 -20.00 -13.47 0.41
CA PRO A 311 -20.79 -13.08 1.58
C PRO A 311 -20.08 -12.06 2.49
N ASN A 312 -18.77 -12.21 2.72
CA ASN A 312 -18.00 -11.27 3.53
C ASN A 312 -17.80 -9.91 2.85
N ALA A 313 -17.61 -9.90 1.52
CA ALA A 313 -17.58 -8.67 0.74
C ALA A 313 -18.93 -7.93 0.80
N ASP A 314 -20.05 -8.64 0.62
CA ASP A 314 -21.38 -8.07 0.75
C ASP A 314 -21.63 -7.52 2.15
N LYS A 315 -21.22 -8.27 3.19
CA LYS A 315 -21.32 -7.83 4.58
C LYS A 315 -20.51 -6.55 4.84
N PHE A 316 -19.30 -6.46 4.29
CA PHE A 316 -18.49 -5.24 4.38
C PHE A 316 -19.19 -4.06 3.69
N VAL A 317 -19.62 -4.22 2.44
CA VAL A 317 -20.31 -3.16 1.68
C VAL A 317 -21.57 -2.69 2.42
N CYS A 318 -22.39 -3.62 2.93
CA CYS A 318 -23.57 -3.29 3.73
C CYS A 318 -23.26 -2.61 5.06
N SER A 319 -22.05 -2.77 5.62
CA SER A 319 -21.65 -2.13 6.87
C SER A 319 -21.18 -0.68 6.69
N VAL A 320 -20.77 -0.29 5.48
CA VAL A 320 -20.24 1.05 5.17
C VAL A 320 -21.18 1.90 4.33
N LEU A 321 -22.20 1.29 3.70
CA LEU A 321 -23.25 2.04 3.02
C LEU A 321 -24.21 2.67 4.05
N PRO A 322 -24.56 3.96 3.90
CA PRO A 322 -25.41 4.69 4.83
C PRO A 322 -26.88 4.24 4.83
#